data_AF-A0A7J7K5D1-F1
#
_entry.id   AF-A0A7J7K5D1-F1
#
_cell.length_a   1.000
_cell.length_b   1.000
_cell.length_c   1.000
_cell.angle_alpha   90.00
_cell.angle_beta   90.00
_cell.angle_gamma   90.00
#
_symmetry.space_group_name_H-M   'P 1'
#
loop_
_entity.id
_entity.type
_entity.pdbx_description
1 polymer ?
#
loop_
_entity_poly.entity_id
_entity_poly.type
_entity_poly.pdbx_seq_one_letter_code
_entity_poly.pdbx_strand_id
1 'polypeptide(L)'
;MCLLSLVKDGLSPETYESLKTAFLQSHGYQHVLTFHNLLKLGLFTKRANPSQTTVKLPGGSSSSLKIATGKLNLPRKSSFQILSKNLHLIPKSGVEIDLRNPTDMSYVFSGAYTPLSCRLVELVIEKRGFTGIEDSVKLITNSFGQSVKAQSARGGKPGGSQSRDPADQTVVVFFLGGVTYSEIAALRFLGHKYGNRFLILSTNIITGDRFISQTLP
;
A
#
# COMPACT_ATOMS: atom_id res chain seq x y z
N MET A 1 -8.27 -13.49 8.04
CA MET A 1 -9.52 -12.74 7.69
C MET A 1 -9.25 -11.36 7.11
N CYS A 2 -8.50 -10.49 7.80
CA CYS A 2 -8.27 -9.11 7.34
C CYS A 2 -7.58 -9.02 5.97
N LEU A 3 -6.52 -9.80 5.74
CA LEU A 3 -5.82 -9.82 4.45
C LEU A 3 -6.77 -10.16 3.29
N LEU A 4 -7.68 -11.13 3.47
CA LEU A 4 -8.68 -11.50 2.47
C LEU A 4 -9.64 -10.35 2.18
N SER A 5 -10.09 -9.64 3.22
CA SER A 5 -10.96 -8.46 3.09
C SER A 5 -10.26 -7.35 2.33
N LEU A 6 -9.02 -7.02 2.68
CA LEU A 6 -8.24 -5.95 2.04
C LEU A 6 -7.96 -6.25 0.56
N VAL A 7 -7.55 -7.47 0.23
CA VAL A 7 -7.25 -7.87 -1.16
C VAL A 7 -8.49 -7.87 -2.04
N LYS A 8 -9.70 -8.03 -1.48
CA LYS A 8 -10.97 -8.11 -2.22
C LYS A 8 -11.81 -6.82 -2.20
N ASP A 9 -11.33 -5.75 -1.56
CA ASP A 9 -12.13 -4.54 -1.25
C ASP A 9 -13.43 -4.88 -0.48
N GLY A 10 -13.30 -5.74 0.52
CA GLY A 10 -14.41 -6.25 1.33
C GLY A 10 -14.91 -7.63 0.90
N LEU A 11 -15.61 -8.30 1.81
CA LEU A 11 -16.14 -9.65 1.63
C LEU A 11 -17.62 -9.63 1.24
N SER A 12 -18.10 -10.67 0.54
CA SER A 12 -19.54 -10.83 0.34
C SER A 12 -20.26 -10.90 1.70
N PRO A 13 -21.52 -10.44 1.79
CA PRO A 13 -22.28 -10.50 3.04
C PRO A 13 -22.31 -11.92 3.64
N GLU A 14 -22.45 -12.94 2.79
CA GLU A 14 -22.44 -14.36 3.18
C GLU A 14 -21.11 -14.78 3.79
N THR A 15 -19.99 -14.55 3.10
CA THR A 15 -18.65 -14.93 3.61
C THR A 15 -18.28 -14.12 4.85
N TYR A 16 -18.67 -12.85 4.90
CA TYR A 16 -18.44 -12.00 6.07
C TYR A 16 -19.14 -12.57 7.32
N GLU A 17 -20.44 -12.85 7.23
CA GLU A 17 -21.21 -13.34 8.39
C GLU A 17 -20.82 -14.77 8.76
N SER A 18 -20.53 -15.63 7.77
CA SER A 18 -20.04 -16.99 8.02
C SER A 18 -18.73 -16.97 8.82
N LEU A 19 -17.73 -16.21 8.37
CA LEU A 19 -16.43 -16.11 9.07
C LEU A 19 -16.56 -15.47 10.46
N LYS A 20 -17.35 -14.39 10.57
CA LYS A 20 -17.57 -13.71 11.85
C LYS A 20 -18.27 -14.64 12.85
N THR A 21 -19.35 -15.30 12.44
CA THR A 21 -20.12 -16.19 13.30
C THR A 21 -19.28 -17.37 13.76
N ALA A 22 -18.55 -18.01 12.83
CA ALA A 22 -17.65 -19.11 13.17
C ALA A 22 -16.60 -18.69 14.20
N PHE A 23 -15.98 -17.52 14.04
CA PHE A 23 -14.98 -17.01 14.98
C PHE A 23 -15.58 -16.69 16.37
N LEU A 24 -16.76 -16.05 16.42
CA LEU A 24 -17.40 -15.71 17.70
C LEU A 24 -17.85 -16.97 18.46
N GLN A 25 -18.31 -18.00 17.74
CA GLN A 25 -18.67 -19.27 18.34
C GLN A 25 -17.45 -20.02 18.89
N SER A 26 -16.29 -19.93 18.23
CA SER A 26 -15.08 -20.65 18.66
C SER A 26 -14.23 -19.90 19.71
N HIS A 27 -14.19 -18.57 19.66
CA HIS A 27 -13.32 -17.75 20.53
C HIS A 27 -14.10 -16.88 21.53
N GLY A 28 -15.43 -16.88 21.47
CA GLY A 28 -16.30 -16.17 22.40
C GLY A 28 -16.79 -14.80 21.88
N TYR A 29 -17.93 -14.38 22.42
CA TYR A 29 -18.64 -13.18 21.99
C TYR A 29 -18.02 -11.86 22.48
N GLN A 30 -17.01 -11.90 23.34
CA GLN A 30 -16.21 -10.72 23.71
C GLN A 30 -15.53 -10.06 22.50
N HIS A 31 -15.20 -10.86 21.47
CA HIS A 31 -14.57 -10.38 20.24
C HIS A 31 -15.53 -9.64 19.30
N VAL A 32 -16.80 -9.44 19.67
CA VAL A 32 -17.70 -8.52 18.95
C VAL A 32 -17.09 -7.11 18.92
N LEU A 33 -16.43 -6.66 20.00
CA LEU A 33 -15.70 -5.39 20.04
C LEU A 33 -14.50 -5.41 19.08
N THR A 34 -13.77 -6.52 19.00
CA THR A 34 -12.67 -6.69 18.04
C THR A 34 -13.17 -6.50 16.60
N PHE A 35 -14.27 -7.15 16.22
CA PHE A 35 -14.85 -6.97 14.89
C PHE A 35 -15.35 -5.55 14.65
N HIS A 36 -15.87 -4.86 15.67
CA HIS A 36 -16.21 -3.44 15.56
C HIS A 36 -14.97 -2.57 15.28
N ASN A 37 -13.88 -2.80 16.02
CA ASN A 37 -12.61 -2.08 15.81
C ASN A 37 -12.03 -2.36 14.42
N LEU A 38 -12.01 -3.63 13.98
CA LEU A 38 -11.55 -4.02 12.65
C LEU A 38 -12.39 -3.40 11.53
N LEU A 39 -13.71 -3.28 11.72
CA LEU A 39 -14.59 -2.61 10.78
C LEU A 39 -14.29 -1.10 10.72
N LYS A 40 -14.11 -0.45 11.86
CA LYS A 40 -13.77 0.97 11.97
C LYS A 40 -12.42 1.30 11.32
N LEU A 41 -11.45 0.40 11.43
CA LEU A 41 -10.14 0.51 10.77
C LEU A 41 -10.16 0.10 9.29
N GLY A 42 -11.29 -0.36 8.76
CA GLY A 42 -11.41 -0.81 7.37
C GLY A 42 -10.72 -2.15 7.06
N LEU A 43 -10.28 -2.88 8.08
CA LEU A 43 -9.52 -4.13 7.95
C LEU A 43 -10.41 -5.36 7.70
N PHE A 44 -11.67 -5.31 8.14
CA PHE A 44 -12.65 -6.37 7.92
C PHE A 44 -14.01 -5.74 7.57
N THR A 45 -14.34 -5.68 6.29
CA THR A 45 -15.47 -4.92 5.77
C THR A 45 -16.41 -5.80 4.95
N LYS A 46 -17.71 -5.48 5.01
CA LYS A 46 -18.69 -6.01 4.07
C LYS A 46 -18.60 -5.24 2.77
N ARG A 47 -18.62 -5.96 1.65
CA ARG A 47 -18.72 -5.37 0.32
C ARG A 47 -20.12 -4.77 0.15
N ALA A 48 -20.19 -3.46 -0.11
CA ALA A 48 -21.45 -2.82 -0.45
C ALA A 48 -21.94 -3.35 -1.80
N ASN A 49 -23.22 -3.70 -1.90
CA ASN A 49 -23.83 -4.01 -3.19
C ASN A 49 -23.82 -2.75 -4.07
N PRO A 50 -23.51 -2.87 -5.37
CA PRO A 50 -23.35 -1.73 -6.28
C PRO A 50 -24.65 -0.94 -6.54
N SER A 51 -25.77 -1.31 -5.92
CA SER A 51 -27.05 -0.60 -6.04
C SER A 51 -27.12 0.71 -5.26
N GLN A 52 -26.12 1.08 -4.45
CA GLN A 52 -26.14 2.33 -3.67
C GLN A 52 -24.77 3.00 -3.52
N THR A 53 -24.09 3.32 -4.62
CA THR A 53 -22.92 4.21 -4.57
C THR A 53 -23.19 5.49 -5.36
N THR A 54 -23.87 6.44 -4.72
CA THR A 54 -23.89 7.84 -5.17
C THR A 54 -22.58 8.49 -4.73
N VAL A 55 -21.58 8.50 -5.62
CA VAL A 55 -20.40 9.31 -5.42
C VAL A 55 -20.80 10.78 -5.63
N LYS A 56 -21.04 11.52 -4.54
CA LYS A 56 -21.13 12.98 -4.58
C LYS A 56 -19.70 13.54 -4.58
N LEU A 57 -19.23 14.04 -5.73
CA LEU A 57 -18.09 14.94 -5.75
C LEU A 57 -18.55 16.35 -5.30
N PRO A 58 -17.79 17.06 -4.45
CA PRO A 58 -18.09 18.44 -4.10
C PRO A 58 -17.62 19.37 -5.23
N GLY A 59 -18.56 19.95 -5.97
CA GLY A 59 -18.35 21.12 -6.83
C GLY A 59 -18.39 20.87 -8.34
N GLY A 60 -19.44 21.38 -9.00
CA GLY A 60 -19.40 21.80 -10.41
C GLY A 60 -20.00 20.85 -11.45
N SER A 61 -21.20 21.23 -11.92
CA SER A 61 -21.83 20.88 -13.21
C SER A 61 -22.25 19.42 -13.46
N SER A 62 -23.57 19.25 -13.50
CA SER A 62 -24.35 18.07 -13.86
C SER A 62 -23.95 17.44 -15.20
N SER A 63 -23.00 16.52 -15.16
CA SER A 63 -22.91 15.41 -16.12
C SER A 63 -23.02 14.11 -15.34
N SER A 64 -24.27 13.76 -15.00
CA SER A 64 -24.62 12.44 -14.51
C SER A 64 -24.37 11.41 -15.63
N LEU A 65 -23.13 10.94 -15.74
CA LEU A 65 -22.80 9.74 -16.49
C LEU A 65 -23.43 8.57 -15.74
N LYS A 66 -24.71 8.32 -16.07
CA LYS A 66 -25.34 7.02 -15.86
C LYS A 66 -24.56 6.03 -16.71
N ILE A 67 -23.50 5.45 -16.17
CA ILE A 67 -22.94 4.24 -16.75
C ILE A 67 -23.99 3.16 -16.47
N ALA A 68 -24.92 3.00 -17.41
CA ALA A 68 -25.74 1.82 -17.54
C ALA A 68 -24.81 0.67 -17.96
N THR A 69 -24.00 0.16 -17.02
CA THR A 69 -23.45 -1.17 -17.17
C THR A 69 -24.61 -2.13 -16.98
N GLY A 70 -25.26 -2.47 -18.09
CA GLY A 70 -26.14 -3.60 -18.18
C GLY A 70 -25.48 -4.85 -17.59
N LYS A 71 -26.31 -5.82 -17.22
CA LYS A 71 -25.98 -7.12 -16.63
C LYS A 71 -24.85 -7.85 -17.39
N LEU A 72 -23.60 -7.46 -17.14
CA LEU A 72 -22.42 -8.20 -17.52
C LEU A 72 -21.67 -8.52 -16.24
N ASN A 73 -21.73 -9.79 -15.82
CA ASN A 73 -21.03 -10.37 -14.69
C ASN A 73 -19.51 -10.42 -14.93
N LEU A 74 -18.89 -9.29 -15.29
CA LEU A 74 -17.44 -9.21 -15.35
C LEU A 74 -16.91 -9.05 -13.92
N PRO A 75 -16.01 -9.92 -13.43
CA PRO A 75 -15.50 -9.80 -12.08
C PRO A 75 -14.79 -8.45 -11.92
N ARG A 76 -15.39 -7.56 -11.13
CA ARG A 76 -14.80 -6.25 -10.81
C ARG A 76 -13.46 -6.51 -10.12
N LYS A 77 -12.36 -6.11 -10.78
CA LYS A 77 -11.02 -6.20 -10.23
C LYS A 77 -10.93 -5.34 -8.97
N SER A 78 -10.34 -5.87 -7.91
CA SER A 78 -10.13 -5.10 -6.69
C SER A 78 -9.02 -4.06 -6.88
N SER A 79 -9.01 -3.05 -6.03
CA SER A 79 -7.97 -2.01 -5.97
C SER A 79 -6.60 -2.66 -5.83
N PHE A 80 -6.47 -3.67 -4.96
CA PHE A 80 -5.24 -4.44 -4.82
C PHE A 80 -4.84 -5.17 -6.11
N GLN A 81 -5.77 -5.78 -6.85
CA GLN A 81 -5.44 -6.45 -8.12
C GLN A 81 -4.94 -5.47 -9.18
N ILE A 82 -5.53 -4.27 -9.24
CA ILE A 82 -5.08 -3.21 -10.13
C ILE A 82 -3.68 -2.74 -9.74
N LEU A 83 -3.48 -2.44 -8.45
CA LEU A 83 -2.19 -2.01 -7.91
C LEU A 83 -1.10 -3.07 -8.09
N SER A 84 -1.43 -4.33 -7.83
CA SER A 84 -0.51 -5.46 -7.99
C SER A 84 -0.01 -5.58 -9.42
N LYS A 85 -0.88 -5.34 -10.40
CA LYS A 85 -0.51 -5.36 -11.82
C LYS A 85 0.31 -4.12 -12.18
N ASN A 86 -0.17 -2.93 -11.83
CA ASN A 86 0.46 -1.66 -12.25
C ASN A 86 1.82 -1.45 -11.60
N LEU A 87 1.95 -1.79 -10.32
CA LEU A 87 3.15 -1.59 -9.53
C LEU A 87 4.03 -2.84 -9.46
N HIS A 88 3.63 -3.95 -10.10
CA HIS A 88 4.37 -5.22 -10.12
C HIS A 88 4.63 -5.78 -8.72
N LEU A 89 3.60 -5.80 -7.86
CA LEU A 89 3.73 -6.23 -6.46
C LEU A 89 3.83 -7.75 -6.30
N ILE A 90 3.42 -8.50 -7.32
CA ILE A 90 3.51 -9.96 -7.33
C ILE A 90 4.47 -10.33 -8.47
N PRO A 91 5.69 -10.79 -8.16
CA PRO A 91 6.62 -11.31 -9.14
C PRO A 91 6.02 -12.46 -9.94
N LYS A 92 6.48 -12.64 -11.19
CA LYS A 92 5.99 -13.73 -12.04
C LYS A 92 6.44 -15.08 -11.47
N SER A 93 5.51 -16.01 -11.31
CA SER A 93 5.77 -17.36 -10.85
C SER A 93 6.75 -18.09 -11.77
N GLY A 94 7.67 -18.87 -11.18
CA GLY A 94 8.60 -19.75 -11.92
C GLY A 94 10.07 -19.32 -11.91
N VAL A 95 10.41 -18.20 -11.26
CA VAL A 95 11.81 -17.81 -11.03
C VAL A 95 12.21 -18.28 -9.63
N GLU A 96 13.19 -19.19 -9.54
CA GLU A 96 13.83 -19.49 -8.26
C GLU A 96 14.55 -18.24 -7.75
N ILE A 97 14.32 -17.92 -6.48
CA ILE A 97 14.87 -16.71 -5.86
C ILE A 97 16.11 -17.09 -5.09
N ASP A 98 17.25 -16.57 -5.53
CA ASP A 98 18.48 -16.63 -4.77
C ASP A 98 18.38 -15.67 -3.58
N LEU A 99 18.20 -16.21 -2.37
CA LEU A 99 18.16 -15.42 -1.14
C LEU A 99 19.53 -14.87 -0.72
N ARG A 100 20.64 -15.41 -1.28
CA ARG A 100 21.98 -14.88 -1.00
C ARG A 100 22.27 -13.65 -1.85
N ASN A 101 21.87 -13.66 -3.11
CA ASN A 101 22.01 -12.55 -4.04
C ASN A 101 20.65 -12.14 -4.61
N PRO A 102 19.78 -11.53 -3.78
CA PRO A 102 18.45 -11.14 -4.24
C PRO A 102 18.54 -10.09 -5.36
N THR A 103 17.65 -10.18 -6.34
CA THR A 103 17.58 -9.23 -7.47
C THR A 103 16.42 -8.24 -7.35
N ASP A 104 15.46 -8.54 -6.48
CA ASP A 104 14.25 -7.75 -6.27
C ASP A 104 13.87 -7.71 -4.77
N MET A 105 13.20 -6.63 -4.35
CA MET A 105 12.75 -6.45 -2.96
C MET A 105 11.81 -7.55 -2.47
N SER A 106 11.13 -8.27 -3.36
CA SER A 106 10.25 -9.39 -3.00
C SER A 106 10.94 -10.53 -2.27
N TYR A 107 12.28 -10.59 -2.23
CA TYR A 107 13.04 -11.58 -1.44
C TYR A 107 12.61 -11.60 0.05
N VAL A 108 12.17 -10.45 0.59
CA VAL A 108 11.71 -10.35 1.99
C VAL A 108 10.44 -11.17 2.27
N PHE A 109 9.73 -11.58 1.21
CA PHE A 109 8.60 -12.51 1.25
C PHE A 109 8.83 -13.70 0.31
N SER A 110 10.09 -14.13 0.14
CA SER A 110 10.45 -15.27 -0.73
C SER A 110 9.86 -15.17 -2.13
N GLY A 111 9.83 -13.96 -2.69
CA GLY A 111 9.31 -13.63 -4.02
C GLY A 111 7.81 -13.76 -4.20
N ALA A 112 7.04 -14.02 -3.13
CA ALA A 112 5.60 -14.04 -3.21
C ALA A 112 4.99 -12.63 -3.35
N TYR A 113 5.68 -11.61 -2.81
CA TYR A 113 5.16 -10.25 -2.73
C TYR A 113 6.28 -9.22 -2.54
N THR A 114 6.15 -8.06 -3.18
CA THR A 114 6.96 -6.87 -2.89
C THR A 114 6.15 -5.91 -2.02
N PRO A 115 6.65 -5.48 -0.85
CA PRO A 115 5.93 -4.53 -0.01
C PRO A 115 5.52 -3.27 -0.77
N LEU A 116 4.22 -2.95 -0.79
CA LEU A 116 3.67 -1.82 -1.53
C LEU A 116 4.36 -0.49 -1.16
N SER A 117 4.58 -0.26 0.12
CA SER A 117 5.29 0.92 0.65
C SER A 117 6.70 1.05 0.05
N CYS A 118 7.49 -0.03 0.07
CA CYS A 118 8.84 -0.06 -0.49
C CYS A 118 8.84 0.10 -2.02
N ARG A 119 7.88 -0.50 -2.72
CA ARG A 119 7.74 -0.36 -4.18
C ARG A 119 7.40 1.08 -4.59
N LEU A 120 6.57 1.77 -3.82
CA LEU A 120 6.31 3.20 -4.05
C LEU A 120 7.58 4.04 -3.88
N VAL A 121 8.39 3.75 -2.85
CA VAL A 121 9.66 4.44 -2.62
C VAL A 121 10.62 4.23 -3.80
N GLU A 122 10.79 2.99 -4.27
CA GLU A 122 11.60 2.68 -5.46
C GLU A 122 11.16 3.49 -6.68
N LEU A 123 9.85 3.50 -6.98
CA LEU A 123 9.31 4.23 -8.14
C LEU A 123 9.48 5.74 -8.01
N VAL A 124 9.34 6.31 -6.81
CA VAL A 124 9.56 7.74 -6.58
C VAL A 124 11.02 8.12 -6.78
N ILE A 125 11.97 7.27 -6.36
CA ILE A 125 13.40 7.49 -6.57
C ILE A 125 13.73 7.40 -8.07
N GLU A 126 13.29 6.33 -8.73
CA GLU A 126 13.55 6.08 -10.15
C GLU A 126 12.99 7.19 -11.05
N LYS A 127 11.74 7.61 -10.79
CA LYS A 127 11.04 8.62 -11.60
C LYS A 127 11.25 10.06 -11.11
N ARG A 128 12.01 10.26 -10.03
CA ARG A 128 12.23 11.56 -9.36
C ARG A 128 10.91 12.27 -8.99
N GLY A 129 9.91 11.52 -8.56
CA GLY A 129 8.58 12.02 -8.21
C GLY A 129 7.47 11.00 -8.44
N PHE A 130 6.23 11.46 -8.39
CA PHE A 130 5.03 10.61 -8.58
C PHE A 130 4.58 10.48 -10.04
N THR A 131 5.38 10.97 -10.99
CA THR A 131 5.01 11.00 -12.41
C THR A 131 4.81 9.59 -12.96
N GLY A 132 3.66 9.31 -13.57
CA GLY A 132 3.29 8.02 -14.11
C GLY A 132 2.93 6.95 -13.06
N ILE A 133 2.67 7.33 -11.80
CA ILE A 133 2.09 6.45 -10.77
C ILE A 133 0.88 7.09 -10.06
N GLU A 134 0.43 8.24 -10.52
CA GLU A 134 -0.60 9.07 -9.89
C GLU A 134 -1.92 8.33 -9.70
N ASP A 135 -2.38 7.64 -10.73
CA ASP A 135 -3.64 6.89 -10.68
C ASP A 135 -3.56 5.71 -9.71
N SER A 136 -2.38 5.10 -9.57
CA SER A 136 -2.15 4.05 -8.57
C SER A 136 -2.14 4.63 -7.15
N VAL A 137 -1.51 5.80 -6.95
CA VAL A 137 -1.50 6.48 -5.65
C VAL A 137 -2.91 6.93 -5.23
N LYS A 138 -3.72 7.44 -6.18
CA LYS A 138 -5.12 7.82 -5.93
C LYS A 138 -6.00 6.65 -5.47
N LEU A 139 -5.67 5.42 -5.87
CA LEU A 139 -6.36 4.21 -5.40
C LEU A 139 -6.01 3.83 -3.96
N ILE A 140 -4.82 4.23 -3.47
CA ILE A 140 -4.35 3.95 -2.11
C ILE A 140 -4.85 5.01 -1.15
N THR A 141 -4.76 6.27 -1.56
CA THR A 141 -5.15 7.42 -0.76
C THR A 141 -5.75 8.49 -1.64
N ASN A 142 -6.79 9.16 -1.15
CA ASN A 142 -7.43 10.28 -1.85
C ASN A 142 -6.53 11.55 -1.86
N SER A 143 -5.35 11.51 -1.25
CA SER A 143 -4.41 12.62 -1.17
C SER A 143 -3.25 12.44 -2.15
N PHE A 144 -2.99 13.47 -2.96
CA PHE A 144 -1.88 13.44 -3.91
C PHE A 144 -0.56 13.82 -3.24
N GLY A 145 0.48 13.00 -3.43
CA GLY A 145 1.83 13.32 -2.97
C GLY A 145 2.40 14.51 -3.75
N GLN A 146 2.68 15.63 -3.07
CA GLN A 146 3.39 16.76 -3.67
C GLN A 146 4.90 16.53 -3.61
N SER A 147 5.57 16.64 -4.75
CA SER A 147 7.03 16.73 -4.81
C SER A 147 7.43 18.20 -4.72
N VAL A 148 7.99 18.60 -3.59
CA VAL A 148 8.49 19.96 -3.37
C VAL A 148 10.02 19.93 -3.42
N LYS A 149 10.60 20.66 -4.38
CA LYS A 149 12.04 20.89 -4.41
C LYS A 149 12.35 22.12 -3.57
N ALA A 150 12.94 21.91 -2.40
CA ALA A 150 13.44 23.01 -1.59
C ALA A 150 14.72 23.59 -2.22
N GLN A 151 14.85 24.91 -2.21
CA GLN A 151 16.12 25.56 -2.54
C GLN A 151 17.10 25.36 -1.39
N SER A 152 18.36 25.11 -1.74
CA SER A 152 19.43 24.97 -0.76
C SER A 152 19.60 26.27 0.06
N ALA A 153 19.48 26.17 1.39
CA ALA A 153 19.73 27.31 2.29
C ALA A 153 21.19 27.78 2.27
N ARG A 154 22.12 26.92 1.83
CA ARG A 154 23.46 27.35 1.39
C ARG A 154 23.29 27.98 0.02
N GLY A 155 23.25 29.32 -0.04
CA GLY A 155 23.10 30.13 -1.26
C GLY A 155 24.15 29.83 -2.32
N GLY A 156 23.96 28.73 -3.06
CA GLY A 156 24.80 28.36 -4.20
C GLY A 156 24.49 29.28 -5.37
N LYS A 157 25.53 29.82 -6.00
CA LYS A 157 25.41 30.62 -7.23
C LYS A 157 24.58 29.85 -8.28
N PRO A 158 23.65 30.51 -8.99
CA PRO A 158 22.95 29.91 -10.12
C PRO A 158 24.00 29.63 -11.20
N GLY A 159 24.32 28.34 -11.43
CA GLY A 159 25.31 27.90 -12.42
C GLY A 159 26.39 26.95 -11.90
N GLY A 160 26.50 26.75 -10.59
CA GLY A 160 27.33 25.66 -10.05
C GLY A 160 26.58 24.34 -10.11
N SER A 161 26.75 23.56 -11.18
CA SER A 161 26.32 22.16 -11.20
C SER A 161 27.12 21.40 -10.14
N GLN A 162 26.64 21.37 -8.89
CA GLN A 162 27.02 20.32 -7.97
C GLN A 162 26.43 19.03 -8.55
N SER A 163 27.17 18.40 -9.46
CA SER A 163 26.99 17.00 -9.82
C SER A 163 27.31 16.19 -8.57
N ARG A 164 26.38 16.20 -7.59
CA ARG A 164 26.37 15.15 -6.59
C ARG A 164 26.12 13.88 -7.38
N ASP A 165 27.06 12.95 -7.28
CA ASP A 165 26.85 11.62 -7.83
C ASP A 165 25.49 11.12 -7.33
N PRO A 166 24.60 10.68 -8.22
CA PRO A 166 23.30 10.14 -7.83
C PRO A 166 23.41 9.03 -6.78
N ALA A 167 24.56 8.35 -6.78
CA ALA A 167 24.97 7.29 -5.87
C ALA A 167 25.40 7.75 -4.46
N ASP A 168 25.39 9.04 -4.12
CA ASP A 168 25.65 9.50 -2.73
C ASP A 168 24.50 10.33 -2.14
N GLN A 169 23.29 10.16 -2.70
CA GLN A 169 22.11 10.81 -2.14
C GLN A 169 21.59 10.04 -0.94
N THR A 170 21.33 10.77 0.15
CA THR A 170 20.62 10.25 1.32
C THR A 170 19.11 10.39 1.12
N VAL A 171 18.40 9.27 1.19
CA VAL A 171 16.94 9.19 1.11
C VAL A 171 16.39 8.98 2.52
N VAL A 172 15.56 9.91 3.00
CA VAL A 172 14.86 9.77 4.28
C VAL A 172 13.46 9.24 4.02
N VAL A 173 13.11 8.11 4.64
CA VAL A 173 11.77 7.51 4.56
C VAL A 173 11.17 7.48 5.95
N PHE A 174 10.05 8.18 6.17
CA PHE A 174 9.38 8.21 7.46
C PHE A 174 8.04 7.47 7.41
N PHE A 175 7.95 6.37 8.15
CA PHE A 175 6.74 5.57 8.30
C PHE A 175 5.91 6.05 9.50
N LEU A 176 4.73 6.63 9.21
CA LEU A 176 3.74 6.99 10.22
C LEU A 176 2.78 5.81 10.46
N GLY A 177 2.69 5.35 11.71
CA GLY A 177 1.87 4.19 12.08
C GLY A 177 2.68 2.89 12.26
N GLY A 178 3.94 2.90 11.86
CA GLY A 178 4.90 1.83 12.11
C GLY A 178 5.54 1.27 10.85
N VAL A 179 6.66 0.57 11.03
CA VAL A 179 7.40 -0.13 9.97
C VAL A 179 7.70 -1.57 10.40
N THR A 180 7.70 -2.49 9.46
CA THR A 180 8.07 -3.89 9.69
C THR A 180 9.54 -4.15 9.39
N TYR A 181 10.11 -5.23 9.94
CA TYR A 181 11.48 -5.65 9.58
C TYR A 181 11.62 -6.02 8.11
N SER A 182 10.57 -6.57 7.48
CA SER A 182 10.55 -6.86 6.04
C SER A 182 10.66 -5.59 5.20
N GLU A 183 9.96 -4.51 5.57
CA GLU A 183 10.08 -3.21 4.89
C GLU A 183 11.47 -2.59 5.10
N ILE A 184 12.01 -2.67 6.32
CA ILE A 184 13.38 -2.21 6.60
C ILE A 184 14.39 -2.96 5.73
N ALA A 185 14.28 -4.29 5.64
CA ALA A 185 15.16 -5.12 4.83
C ALA A 185 15.06 -4.77 3.33
N ALA A 186 13.83 -4.62 2.81
CA ALA A 186 13.59 -4.23 1.42
C ALA A 186 14.20 -2.86 1.08
N LEU A 187 14.08 -1.86 1.97
CA LEU A 187 14.70 -0.54 1.76
C LEU A 187 16.22 -0.57 1.88
N ARG A 188 16.79 -1.43 2.74
CA ARG A 188 18.26 -1.64 2.81
C ARG A 188 18.77 -2.26 1.51
N PHE A 189 18.08 -3.26 0.99
CA PHE A 189 18.36 -3.83 -0.33
C PHE A 189 18.30 -2.75 -1.41
N LEU A 190 17.28 -1.91 -1.39
CA LEU A 190 17.12 -0.79 -2.33
C LEU A 190 18.30 0.18 -2.28
N GLY A 191 18.80 0.48 -1.08
CA GLY A 191 20.00 1.30 -0.86
C GLY A 191 21.24 0.70 -1.51
N HIS A 192 21.46 -0.60 -1.35
CA HIS A 192 22.57 -1.29 -2.04
C HIS A 192 22.41 -1.29 -3.56
N LYS A 193 21.18 -1.53 -4.07
CA LYS A 193 20.89 -1.60 -5.50
C LYS A 193 21.16 -0.29 -6.24
N TYR A 194 20.79 0.85 -5.65
CA TYR A 194 20.93 2.16 -6.28
C TYR A 194 22.13 2.98 -5.76
N GLY A 195 22.89 2.46 -4.79
CA GLY A 195 23.97 3.18 -4.12
C GLY A 195 23.48 4.23 -3.12
N ASN A 196 22.17 4.39 -2.90
CA ASN A 196 21.64 5.41 -2.01
C ASN A 196 21.75 5.03 -0.52
N ARG A 197 22.00 6.05 0.32
CA ARG A 197 21.95 5.88 1.78
C ARG A 197 20.53 6.07 2.27
N PHE A 198 19.92 5.06 2.87
CA PHE A 198 18.58 5.17 3.44
C PHE A 198 18.63 5.50 4.94
N LEU A 199 17.93 6.57 5.34
CA LEU A 199 17.59 6.85 6.74
C LEU A 199 16.11 6.52 6.94
N ILE A 200 15.83 5.42 7.63
CA ILE A 200 14.48 4.95 7.89
C ILE A 200 14.04 5.44 9.25
N LEU A 201 13.02 6.28 9.27
CA LEU A 201 12.36 6.77 10.47
C LEU A 201 11.01 6.07 10.60
N SER A 202 10.58 5.81 11.83
CA SER A 202 9.23 5.29 12.07
C SER A 202 8.74 5.68 13.45
N THR A 203 7.41 5.78 13.60
CA THR A 203 6.78 5.93 14.91
C THR A 203 6.93 4.69 15.78
N ASN A 204 7.03 3.49 15.18
CA ASN A 204 7.21 2.23 15.92
C ASN A 204 7.67 1.10 14.98
N ILE A 205 8.27 0.04 15.54
CA ILE A 205 8.46 -1.22 14.80
C ILE A 205 7.25 -2.13 15.08
N ILE A 206 6.57 -2.59 14.04
CA ILE A 206 5.32 -3.36 14.15
C ILE A 206 5.41 -4.74 13.49
N THR A 207 4.53 -5.62 13.92
CA THR A 207 4.25 -6.94 13.31
C THR A 207 2.74 -7.10 13.15
N GLY A 208 2.30 -8.10 12.37
CA GLY A 208 0.88 -8.40 12.21
C GLY A 208 0.18 -8.63 13.56
N ASP A 209 0.80 -9.41 14.44
CA ASP A 209 0.23 -9.71 15.75
C ASP A 209 0.13 -8.48 16.65
N ARG A 210 1.20 -7.65 16.71
CA ARG A 210 1.20 -6.41 17.50
C ARG A 210 0.18 -5.39 17.00
N PHE A 211 -0.08 -5.38 15.69
CA PHE A 211 -1.11 -4.53 15.10
C PHE A 211 -2.52 -5.04 15.43
N ILE A 212 -2.78 -6.33 15.24
CA ILE A 212 -4.09 -6.92 15.54
C ILE A 212 -4.38 -6.90 17.05
N SER A 213 -3.38 -7.06 17.92
CA SER A 213 -3.57 -7.02 19.37
C SER A 213 -4.12 -5.68 19.85
N GLN A 214 -3.85 -4.58 19.14
CA GLN A 214 -4.41 -3.25 19.46
C GLN A 214 -5.93 -3.16 19.21
N THR A 215 -6.50 -4.14 18.51
CA THR A 215 -7.94 -4.21 18.22
C THR A 215 -8.69 -5.12 19.18
N LEU A 216 -7.96 -5.91 19.99
CA LEU A 216 -8.53 -6.78 21.00
C LEU A 216 -9.04 -5.95 22.20
N PRO A 217 -10.11 -6.40 22.88
CA PRO A 217 -10.60 -5.79 24.10
C PRO A 217 -9.61 -5.91 25.26
#